data_AF-A0A392SW82-F1
#
_entry.id   AF-A0A392SW82-F1
#
_cell.length_a   1.000
_cell.length_b   1.000
_cell.length_c   1.000
_cell.angle_alpha   90.00
_cell.angle_beta   90.00
_cell.angle_gamma   90.00
#
_symmetry.space_group_name_H-M   'P 1'
#
loop_
_entity.id
_entity.type
_entity.pdbx_description
1 polymer ?
#
loop_
_entity_poly.entity_id
_entity_poly.type
_entity_poly.pdbx_seq_one_letter_code
_entity_poly.pdbx_strand_id
1 'polypeptide(L)'
;MAIAQTILTQDLVDELVLVDAIPDKLRGEMLDLQHAAAFLPRTKIQASTDYSVTTGSDLCIVTAGARQINGESRLNLLQRNVAL
;
A
#
# COMPACT_ATOMS: atom_id res chain seq x y z
N MET A 1 4.17 -2.94 2.55
CA MET A 1 4.55 -4.08 1.68
C MET A 1 4.22 -5.42 2.30
N ALA A 2 4.60 -5.71 3.56
CA ALA A 2 4.25 -6.97 4.22
C ALA A 2 2.77 -7.41 4.10
N ILE A 3 1.83 -6.47 4.24
CA ILE A 3 0.39 -6.75 4.09
C ILE A 3 0.05 -7.18 2.65
N ALA A 4 0.47 -6.41 1.66
CA ALA A 4 0.25 -6.71 0.24
C ALA A 4 0.82 -8.09 -0.14
N GLN A 5 2.04 -8.39 0.30
CA GLN A 5 2.66 -9.69 0.07
C GLN A 5 1.86 -10.83 0.71
N THR A 6 1.38 -10.64 1.95
CA THR A 6 0.57 -11.64 2.65
C THR A 6 -0.74 -11.91 1.91
N ILE A 7 -1.43 -10.86 1.49
CA ILE A 7 -2.67 -10.95 0.69
C ILE A 7 -2.46 -11.78 -0.58
N LEU A 8 -1.36 -11.52 -1.31
CA LEU A 8 -1.05 -12.27 -2.54
C LEU A 8 -0.68 -13.73 -2.26
N THR A 9 0.12 -14.00 -1.23
CA THR A 9 0.54 -15.38 -0.89
C THR A 9 -0.59 -16.24 -0.32
N GLN A 10 -1.61 -15.62 0.26
CA GLN A 10 -2.77 -16.33 0.82
C GLN A 10 -3.96 -16.39 -0.14
N ASP A 11 -3.82 -15.88 -1.37
CA ASP A 11 -4.87 -15.90 -2.39
C ASP A 11 -6.19 -15.25 -1.95
N LEU A 12 -6.10 -14.05 -1.36
CA LEU A 12 -7.28 -13.43 -0.74
C LEU A 12 -8.09 -12.52 -1.68
N VAL A 13 -7.51 -12.09 -2.80
CA VAL A 13 -8.14 -11.10 -3.71
C VAL A 13 -7.81 -11.35 -5.17
N ASP A 14 -8.78 -11.03 -6.04
CA ASP A 14 -8.60 -11.04 -7.50
C ASP A 14 -7.87 -9.79 -8.02
N GLU A 15 -7.97 -8.67 -7.30
CA GLU A 15 -7.34 -7.39 -7.66
C GLU A 15 -6.72 -6.72 -6.43
N LEU A 16 -5.50 -6.24 -6.58
CA LEU A 16 -4.76 -5.51 -5.55
C LEU A 16 -4.23 -4.19 -6.12
N VAL A 17 -4.60 -3.09 -5.45
CA VAL A 17 -4.20 -1.73 -5.83
C VAL A 17 -3.29 -1.15 -4.76
N LEU A 18 -2.13 -0.65 -5.17
CA LEU A 18 -1.18 0.05 -4.30
C LEU A 18 -1.18 1.54 -4.60
N VAL A 19 -1.32 2.36 -3.55
CA VAL A 19 -1.22 3.82 -3.65
C VAL A 19 -0.17 4.32 -2.66
N ASP A 20 0.77 5.11 -3.16
CA ASP A 20 1.80 5.77 -2.35
C ASP A 20 2.18 7.09 -3.04
N ALA A 21 2.63 8.08 -2.26
CA ALA A 21 3.03 9.38 -2.78
C ALA A 21 4.41 9.37 -3.46
N ILE A 22 5.22 8.31 -3.28
CA ILE A 22 6.58 8.19 -3.82
C ILE A 22 6.57 7.29 -5.08
N PRO A 23 6.55 7.86 -6.30
CA PRO A 23 6.30 7.09 -7.53
C PRO A 23 7.35 6.01 -7.82
N ASP A 24 8.64 6.35 -7.67
CA ASP A 24 9.73 5.42 -8.00
C ASP A 24 9.76 4.22 -7.06
N LYS A 25 9.52 4.47 -5.77
CA LYS A 25 9.40 3.41 -4.77
C LYS A 25 8.18 2.54 -5.07
N LEU A 26 7.02 3.16 -5.30
CA LEU A 26 5.78 2.46 -5.62
C LEU A 26 5.94 1.56 -6.85
N ARG A 27 6.57 2.07 -7.91
CA ARG A 27 6.89 1.31 -9.13
C ARG A 27 7.80 0.13 -8.82
N GLY A 28 8.86 0.34 -8.04
CA GLY A 28 9.79 -0.72 -7.65
C GLY A 28 9.09 -1.85 -6.89
N GLU A 29 8.27 -1.50 -5.91
CA GLU A 29 7.51 -2.47 -5.10
C GLU A 29 6.48 -3.24 -5.95
N MET A 30 5.77 -2.55 -6.85
CA MET A 30 4.84 -3.19 -7.77
C MET A 30 5.54 -4.23 -8.66
N LEU A 31 6.71 -3.89 -9.21
CA LEU A 31 7.49 -4.80 -10.05
C LEU A 31 7.98 -6.02 -9.26
N ASP A 32 8.39 -5.83 -8.00
CA ASP A 32 8.80 -6.93 -7.12
C ASP A 32 7.64 -7.91 -6.88
N LEU A 33 6.44 -7.39 -6.60
CA LEU A 33 5.25 -8.22 -6.43
C LEU A 33 4.82 -8.90 -7.73
N GLN A 34 4.94 -8.24 -8.89
CA GLN A 34 4.65 -8.85 -10.19
C GLN A 34 5.64 -9.96 -10.56
N HIS A 35 6.91 -9.81 -10.23
CA HIS A 35 7.88 -10.90 -10.40
C HIS A 35 7.55 -12.09 -9.51
N ALA A 36 7.11 -11.85 -8.28
CA ALA A 36 6.61 -12.91 -7.40
C ALA A 36 5.29 -13.53 -7.92
N ALA A 37 4.46 -12.75 -8.60
CA ALA A 37 3.16 -13.19 -9.13
C ALA A 37 3.27 -14.32 -10.17
N ALA A 38 4.45 -14.53 -10.79
CA ALA A 38 4.70 -15.70 -11.63
C ALA A 38 4.49 -17.04 -10.89
N PHE A 39 4.56 -17.02 -9.56
CA PHE A 39 4.38 -18.18 -8.68
C PHE A 39 3.09 -18.13 -7.87
N LEU A 40 2.26 -17.12 -8.06
CA LEU A 40 1.06 -16.88 -7.27
C LEU A 40 -0.21 -17.00 -8.13
N PRO A 41 -1.38 -17.11 -7.49
CA PRO A 41 -2.68 -17.02 -8.15
C PRO A 41 -2.79 -15.76 -9.02
N ARG A 42 -3.71 -15.76 -9.99
CA ARG A 42 -3.88 -14.68 -10.97
C ARG A 42 -4.55 -13.44 -10.34
N THR A 43 -3.87 -12.78 -9.40
CA THR A 43 -4.27 -11.46 -8.89
C THR A 43 -3.76 -10.37 -9.82
N LYS A 44 -4.65 -9.46 -10.24
CA LYS A 44 -4.29 -8.27 -10.99
C LYS A 44 -3.69 -7.23 -10.04
N ILE A 45 -2.43 -6.87 -10.26
CA ILE A 45 -1.73 -5.89 -9.42
C ILE A 45 -1.62 -4.56 -10.18
N GLN A 46 -2.13 -3.49 -9.58
CA GLN A 46 -2.00 -2.12 -10.08
C GLN A 46 -1.33 -1.23 -9.03
N ALA A 47 -0.60 -0.21 -9.48
CA ALA A 47 -0.06 0.80 -8.59
C ALA A 47 -0.10 2.20 -9.23
N SER A 48 -0.49 3.20 -8.46
CA SER A 48 -0.57 4.59 -8.92
C SER A 48 -0.43 5.58 -7.77
N THR A 49 0.02 6.80 -8.05
CA THR A 49 -0.06 7.91 -7.09
C THR A 49 -1.43 8.58 -7.08
N ASP A 50 -2.26 8.32 -8.09
CA ASP A 50 -3.63 8.83 -8.18
C ASP A 50 -4.60 7.83 -7.55
N TYR A 51 -5.44 8.30 -6.63
CA TYR A 51 -6.46 7.48 -5.98
C TYR A 51 -7.57 7.00 -6.92
N SER A 52 -7.71 7.56 -8.13
CA SER A 52 -8.72 7.10 -9.10
C SER A 52 -8.67 5.59 -9.38
N VAL A 53 -7.47 4.98 -9.28
CA VAL A 53 -7.29 3.52 -9.47
C VAL A 53 -7.90 2.66 -8.37
N THR A 54 -8.28 3.24 -7.22
CA THR A 54 -8.93 2.49 -6.12
C THR A 54 -10.44 2.39 -6.28
N THR A 55 -11.00 2.97 -7.34
CA THR A 55 -12.45 2.94 -7.61
C THR A 55 -12.95 1.49 -7.67
N GLY A 56 -14.00 1.19 -6.89
CA GLY A 56 -14.58 -0.15 -6.83
C GLY A 56 -13.89 -1.11 -5.86
N SER A 57 -12.94 -0.66 -5.03
CA SER A 57 -12.35 -1.50 -3.98
C SER A 57 -13.37 -1.82 -2.89
N ASP A 58 -13.50 -3.11 -2.53
CA ASP A 58 -14.34 -3.55 -1.41
C ASP A 58 -13.75 -3.19 -0.04
N LEU A 59 -12.41 -3.11 0.04
CA LEU A 59 -11.66 -2.84 1.26
C LEU A 59 -10.45 -1.95 0.97
N CYS A 60 -10.25 -0.92 1.81
CA CYS A 60 -9.06 -0.08 1.79
C CYS A 60 -8.27 -0.23 3.10
N ILE A 61 -6.99 -0.60 3.01
CA ILE A 61 -6.09 -0.72 4.16
C ILE A 61 -5.14 0.49 4.19
N VAL A 62 -5.34 1.38 5.15
CA VAL A 62 -4.53 2.60 5.30
C VAL A 62 -3.32 2.32 6.19
N THR A 63 -2.14 2.30 5.58
CA THR A 63 -0.86 2.10 6.30
C THR A 63 0.05 3.32 6.24
N ALA A 64 -0.35 4.37 5.52
CA ALA A 64 0.38 5.62 5.46
C ALA A 64 0.29 6.34 6.81
N GLY A 65 1.41 6.92 7.25
CA GLY A 65 1.45 7.65 8.50
C GLY A 65 2.84 8.18 8.83
N ALA A 66 2.87 9.26 9.61
CA ALA A 66 4.08 9.83 10.13
C ALA A 66 4.68 8.90 11.19
N ARG A 67 6.00 8.74 11.16
CA ARG A 67 6.75 8.09 12.24
C ARG A 67 6.91 9.05 13.42
N GLN A 68 6.78 8.52 14.64
CA GLN A 68 7.04 9.28 15.86
C GLN A 68 8.50 9.69 15.94
N ILE A 69 8.74 10.96 16.31
CA ILE A 69 10.09 11.50 16.53
C ILE A 69 10.43 11.39 18.02
N ASN A 70 11.72 11.23 18.36
CA ASN A 70 12.16 11.18 19.75
C ASN A 70 11.70 12.41 20.54
N GLY A 71 11.03 12.17 21.67
CA GLY A 71 10.46 13.24 22.52
C GLY A 71 9.13 13.82 22.03
N GLU A 72 8.60 13.37 20.89
CA GLU A 72 7.32 13.84 20.37
C GLU A 72 6.14 13.32 21.19
N SER A 73 5.21 14.20 21.54
CA SER A 73 3.97 13.82 22.22
C SER A 73 3.04 13.05 21.27
N ARG A 74 2.20 12.17 21.83
CA ARG A 74 1.17 11.46 21.04
C ARG A 74 0.22 12.43 20.32
N LEU A 75 -0.09 13.56 20.94
CA LEU A 75 -0.98 14.58 20.37
C LEU A 75 -0.35 15.24 19.14
N ASN A 76 0.94 15.57 19.21
CA ASN A 76 1.66 16.16 18.07
C ASN A 76 1.80 15.17 16.91
N LEU A 77 2.10 13.90 17.23
CA LEU A 77 2.12 12.84 16.22
C LEU A 77 0.76 12.69 15.54
N LEU A 78 -0.34 12.72 16.30
CA LEU A 78 -1.69 12.65 15.76
C LEU A 78 -1.98 13.83 14.85
N GLN A 79 -1.64 15.06 15.25
CA GLN A 79 -1.83 16.26 14.42
C GLN A 79 -1.09 16.15 13.08
N ARG A 80 0.14 15.62 13.07
CA ARG A 80 0.88 15.39 11.81
C ARG A 80 0.20 14.36 10.91
N ASN A 81 -0.35 13.30 11.50
CA ASN A 81 -1.07 12.28 10.73
C ASN A 81 -2.41 12.79 10.17
N VAL A 82 -3.10 13.69 10.89
CA VAL A 82 -4.34 14.32 10.41
C VAL A 82 -4.10 15.27 9.23
N ALA A 83 -2.90 15.85 9.12
CA ALA A 83 -2.54 16.78 8.06
C ALA A 83 -1.95 16.12 6.80
N LEU A 84 -1.78 14.79 6.80
CA LEU A 84 -1.37 14.01 5.62
C LEU A 84 -2.54 13.85 4.64
#